data_AF-A0A9W9D6R8-F1
#
_entry.id   AF-A0A9W9D6R8-F1
#
_cell.length_a   1.000
_cell.length_b   1.000
_cell.length_c   1.000
_cell.angle_alpha   90.00
_cell.angle_beta   90.00
_cell.angle_gamma   90.00
#
_symmetry.space_group_name_H-M   'P 1'
#
loop_
_entity.id
_entity.type
_entity.pdbx_description
1 polymer ?
#
loop_
_entity_poly.entity_id
_entity_poly.type
_entity_poly.pdbx_seq_one_letter_code
_entity_poly.pdbx_strand_id
1 'polypeptide(L)'
;MSFKEAFTALREDRAVTFSYCQDAKTGVLYLHGAGGQLANMDIDCDGQQGGAGDDGRCGSSQDTQSETSFKDTVVGYSAGIKDLNAKVHPYVVFGNDGTVPSFDPKRYGIQPLSVMAVVCGNQLVYGVWGDTNGNDGTPVVGEASISLATACYGKSVNGNAGRDENDVLYVAFPGVDAVPGAKGAKWNSQSYGEFEQSIQALGDKLADRL
;
A
#
# COMPACT_ATOMS: atom_id res chain seq x y z
N MET A 1 21.46 3.98 -20.53
CA MET A 1 21.57 3.32 -19.22
C MET A 1 20.74 2.05 -19.30
N SER A 2 21.38 0.88 -19.30
CA SER A 2 20.69 -0.40 -19.48
C SER A 2 20.10 -0.82 -18.14
N PHE A 3 18.78 -0.74 -18.00
CA PHE A 3 18.01 -1.11 -16.79
C PHE A 3 18.01 -2.62 -16.48
N LYS A 4 18.84 -3.43 -17.15
CA LYS A 4 18.76 -4.90 -17.11
C LYS A 4 19.62 -5.59 -16.04
N GLU A 5 20.50 -4.89 -15.33
CA GLU A 5 21.49 -5.54 -14.44
C GLU A 5 21.27 -5.34 -12.93
N ALA A 6 20.27 -4.57 -12.48
CA ALA A 6 20.12 -4.22 -11.05
C ALA A 6 18.95 -4.89 -10.32
N PHE A 7 18.11 -5.67 -11.01
CA PHE A 7 16.81 -6.08 -10.47
C PHE A 7 16.52 -7.55 -10.74
N THR A 8 16.01 -8.25 -9.73
CA THR A 8 15.48 -9.61 -9.87
C THR A 8 13.97 -9.55 -9.73
N ALA A 9 13.24 -9.99 -10.77
CA ALA A 9 11.82 -10.29 -10.62
C ALA A 9 11.70 -11.46 -9.64
N LEU A 10 11.07 -11.21 -8.49
CA LEU A 10 10.88 -12.22 -7.45
C LEU A 10 9.72 -13.17 -7.80
N ARG A 11 8.88 -12.76 -8.76
CA ARG A 11 7.75 -13.52 -9.29
C ARG A 11 7.31 -12.92 -10.63
N GLU A 12 7.23 -13.76 -11.65
CA GLU A 12 6.60 -13.45 -12.94
C GLU A 12 5.31 -14.26 -13.05
N ASP A 13 4.17 -13.60 -13.25
CA ASP A 13 2.95 -14.28 -13.70
C ASP A 13 2.87 -14.12 -15.23
N ARG A 14 2.78 -15.22 -15.96
CA ARG A 14 2.75 -15.17 -17.44
C ARG A 14 1.43 -14.60 -17.99
N ALA A 15 0.44 -14.41 -17.14
CA ALA A 15 -0.81 -13.70 -17.46
C ALA A 15 -0.80 -12.22 -17.01
N VAL A 16 0.15 -11.80 -16.16
CA VAL A 16 0.19 -10.44 -15.59
C VAL A 16 1.46 -9.72 -16.06
N THR A 17 1.29 -8.49 -16.55
CA THR A 17 2.38 -7.63 -17.01
C THR A 17 3.24 -7.09 -15.87
N PHE A 18 2.98 -7.44 -14.61
CA PHE A 18 3.58 -6.83 -13.41
C PHE A 18 4.25 -7.84 -12.47
N SER A 19 5.26 -7.39 -11.74
CA SER A 19 6.08 -8.23 -10.86
C SER A 19 6.52 -7.45 -9.62
N TYR A 20 6.74 -8.19 -8.54
CA TYR A 20 7.51 -7.69 -7.39
C TYR A 20 9.00 -7.80 -7.72
N CYS A 21 9.69 -6.68 -7.65
CA CYS A 21 11.14 -6.60 -7.84
C CYS A 21 11.82 -6.18 -6.55
N GLN A 22 13.04 -6.68 -6.33
CA GLN A 22 13.89 -6.22 -5.25
C GLN A 22 15.11 -5.49 -5.81
N ASP A 23 15.39 -4.30 -5.29
CA ASP A 23 16.66 -3.63 -5.54
C ASP A 23 17.78 -4.33 -4.75
N ALA A 24 18.86 -4.69 -5.46
CA ALA A 24 19.94 -5.48 -4.87
C ALA A 24 20.79 -4.71 -3.84
N LYS A 25 20.76 -3.37 -3.83
CA LYS A 25 21.60 -2.55 -2.96
C LYS A 25 20.88 -2.17 -1.66
N THR A 26 19.64 -1.72 -1.79
CA THR A 26 18.83 -1.17 -0.71
C THR A 26 17.89 -2.22 -0.11
N GLY A 27 17.60 -3.29 -0.87
CA GLY A 27 16.67 -4.34 -0.48
C GLY A 27 15.20 -3.94 -0.60
N VAL A 28 14.88 -2.73 -1.06
CA VAL A 28 13.49 -2.29 -1.23
C VAL A 28 12.76 -3.16 -2.23
N LEU A 29 11.49 -3.43 -1.94
CA LEU A 29 10.60 -4.05 -2.89
C LEU A 29 9.81 -2.99 -3.63
N TYR A 30 9.56 -3.21 -4.91
CA TYR A 30 8.72 -2.32 -5.70
C TYR A 30 7.96 -3.08 -6.79
N LEU A 31 6.86 -2.49 -7.26
CA LEU A 31 6.10 -3.02 -8.39
C LEU A 31 6.68 -2.53 -9.71
N HIS A 32 6.79 -3.43 -10.68
CA HIS A 32 7.32 -3.11 -11.99
C HIS A 32 6.63 -3.91 -13.09
N GLY A 33 6.35 -3.23 -14.20
CA GLY A 33 5.69 -3.79 -15.37
C GLY A 33 6.61 -4.03 -16.56
N ALA A 34 6.18 -4.90 -17.47
CA ALA A 34 6.87 -5.16 -18.73
C ALA A 34 7.13 -3.85 -19.51
N GLY A 35 8.33 -3.73 -20.10
CA GLY A 35 8.70 -2.54 -20.86
C GLY A 35 8.98 -1.28 -20.02
N GLY A 36 9.13 -1.41 -18.70
CA GLY A 36 9.40 -0.28 -17.81
C GLY A 36 8.13 0.41 -17.28
N GLN A 37 6.97 -0.23 -17.43
CA GLN A 37 5.71 0.32 -16.93
C GLN A 37 5.69 0.33 -15.40
N LEU A 38 4.99 1.31 -14.84
CA LEU A 38 4.61 1.34 -13.43
C LEU A 38 3.23 0.69 -13.25
N ALA A 39 2.79 0.45 -12.03
CA ALA A 39 1.47 -0.14 -11.80
C ALA A 39 0.36 0.92 -11.97
N ASN A 40 -0.88 0.44 -12.06
CA ASN A 40 -2.10 1.22 -11.89
C ASN A 40 -2.37 1.45 -10.37
N MET A 41 -3.50 2.06 -10.03
CA MET A 41 -3.97 2.18 -8.64
C MET A 41 -5.47 1.90 -8.54
N ASP A 42 -5.82 0.66 -8.20
CA ASP A 42 -7.16 0.26 -7.77
C ASP A 42 -7.43 0.69 -6.32
N ILE A 43 -8.70 0.64 -5.90
CA ILE A 43 -9.16 1.22 -4.64
C ILE A 43 -9.58 0.12 -3.66
N ASP A 44 -8.87 0.09 -2.54
CA ASP A 44 -9.22 -0.73 -1.39
C ASP A 44 -10.04 0.09 -0.38
N CYS A 45 -11.13 -0.49 0.10
CA CYS A 45 -12.05 0.11 1.06
C CYS A 45 -12.17 -0.72 2.36
N ASP A 46 -11.24 -1.64 2.58
CA ASP A 46 -11.28 -2.62 3.66
C ASP A 46 -11.01 -2.00 5.05
N GLY A 47 -11.29 -2.78 6.08
CA GLY A 47 -11.14 -2.39 7.47
C GLY A 47 -12.36 -1.67 8.04
N GLN A 48 -12.11 -0.63 8.84
CA GLN A 48 -13.15 0.06 9.59
C GLN A 48 -14.18 0.71 8.65
N GLN A 49 -15.39 0.18 8.68
CA GLN A 49 -16.53 0.69 7.93
C GLN A 49 -17.16 1.91 8.63
N GLY A 50 -17.60 2.90 7.83
CA GLY A 50 -18.09 4.20 8.33
C GLY A 50 -17.03 5.05 9.02
N GLY A 51 -17.47 6.01 9.83
CA GLY A 51 -16.62 6.83 10.69
C GLY A 51 -15.98 8.04 10.00
N ALA A 52 -14.85 8.51 10.53
CA ALA A 52 -14.17 9.69 10.02
C ALA A 52 -13.76 9.54 8.55
N GLY A 53 -13.88 10.62 7.80
CA GLY A 53 -13.54 10.67 6.37
C GLY A 53 -14.54 9.99 5.43
N ASP A 54 -15.60 9.36 5.96
CA ASP A 54 -16.61 8.73 5.11
C ASP A 54 -17.46 9.77 4.37
N ASP A 55 -17.30 9.82 3.05
CA ASP A 55 -18.08 10.64 2.13
C ASP A 55 -18.83 9.80 1.09
N GLY A 56 -19.04 8.50 1.37
CA GLY A 56 -19.84 7.60 0.57
C GLY A 56 -19.13 7.02 -0.67
N ARG A 57 -17.90 7.44 -0.97
CA ARG A 57 -17.18 6.98 -2.17
C ARG A 57 -16.75 5.51 -2.11
N CYS A 58 -16.64 4.91 -0.93
CA CYS A 58 -16.47 3.46 -0.82
C CYS A 58 -17.77 2.68 -1.07
N GLY A 59 -18.94 3.33 -1.06
CA GLY A 59 -20.23 2.65 -1.22
C GLY A 59 -20.47 2.04 -2.61
N SER A 60 -19.60 2.31 -3.60
CA SER A 60 -19.62 1.63 -4.89
C SER A 60 -18.90 0.27 -4.88
N SER A 61 -17.91 0.06 -3.99
CA SER A 61 -17.13 -1.19 -3.93
C SER A 61 -18.04 -2.40 -3.69
N GLN A 62 -17.75 -3.48 -4.41
CA GLN A 62 -18.49 -4.75 -4.32
C GLN A 62 -17.70 -5.85 -3.58
N ASP A 63 -16.45 -5.56 -3.24
CA ASP A 63 -15.45 -6.45 -2.66
C ASP A 63 -14.99 -5.99 -1.26
N THR A 64 -15.46 -4.84 -0.76
CA THR A 64 -15.10 -4.34 0.58
C THR A 64 -15.30 -5.40 1.67
N GLN A 65 -14.23 -5.65 2.42
CA GLN A 65 -14.21 -6.47 3.62
C GLN A 65 -14.24 -5.61 4.89
N SER A 66 -14.74 -6.18 5.98
CA SER A 66 -14.84 -5.47 7.26
C SER A 66 -13.52 -5.35 8.02
N GLU A 67 -12.45 -5.98 7.53
CA GLU A 67 -11.18 -6.13 8.24
C GLU A 67 -10.00 -6.05 7.27
N THR A 68 -8.93 -5.34 7.63
CA THR A 68 -7.65 -5.40 6.90
C THR A 68 -6.80 -6.58 7.38
N SER A 69 -5.83 -7.01 6.57
CA SER A 69 -4.89 -8.08 6.91
C SER A 69 -4.16 -7.88 8.24
N PHE A 70 -3.97 -6.63 8.70
CA PHE A 70 -3.20 -6.32 9.92
C PHE A 70 -4.02 -5.79 11.08
N LYS A 71 -5.35 -5.94 11.03
CA LYS A 71 -6.28 -5.56 12.10
C LYS A 71 -5.78 -5.92 13.49
N ASP A 72 -5.42 -7.18 13.73
CA ASP A 72 -4.99 -7.65 15.06
C ASP A 72 -3.72 -6.95 15.56
N THR A 73 -2.79 -6.62 14.66
CA THR A 73 -1.57 -5.89 15.02
C THR A 73 -1.91 -4.46 15.44
N VAL A 74 -2.77 -3.79 14.67
CA VAL A 74 -3.23 -2.43 14.93
C VAL A 74 -4.04 -2.34 16.23
N VAL A 75 -4.94 -3.30 16.48
CA VAL A 75 -5.66 -3.44 17.76
C VAL A 75 -4.67 -3.63 18.91
N GLY A 76 -3.64 -4.46 18.72
CA GLY A 76 -2.58 -4.69 19.70
C GLY A 76 -1.82 -3.44 20.12
N TYR A 77 -1.73 -2.42 19.24
CA TYR A 77 -1.14 -1.12 19.60
C TYR A 77 -1.94 -0.34 20.64
N SER A 78 -3.19 -0.74 20.93
CA SER A 78 -4.04 -0.11 21.95
C SER A 78 -4.20 1.40 21.74
N ALA A 79 -4.16 1.85 20.48
CA ALA A 79 -4.23 3.26 20.13
C ALA A 79 -5.67 3.79 20.07
N GLY A 80 -6.68 2.94 20.28
CA GLY A 80 -8.09 3.33 20.28
C GLY A 80 -8.82 3.13 18.94
N ILE A 81 -8.20 2.43 18.00
CA ILE A 81 -8.83 1.99 16.75
C ILE A 81 -9.02 0.48 16.74
N LYS A 82 -10.05 0.03 16.02
CA LYS A 82 -10.39 -1.38 15.87
C LYS A 82 -9.78 -2.01 14.62
N ASP A 83 -9.42 -1.17 13.66
CA ASP A 83 -8.73 -1.50 12.41
C ASP A 83 -8.25 -0.19 11.76
N LEU A 84 -7.48 -0.29 10.68
CA LEU A 84 -7.28 0.80 9.74
C LEU A 84 -8.63 1.24 9.16
N ASN A 85 -8.73 2.52 8.85
CA ASN A 85 -9.87 3.12 8.17
C ASN A 85 -9.39 3.63 6.81
N ALA A 86 -9.81 3.01 5.71
CA ALA A 86 -9.39 3.36 4.34
C ALA A 86 -9.54 4.85 3.98
N LYS A 87 -10.47 5.56 4.64
CA LYS A 87 -10.78 6.98 4.43
C LYS A 87 -9.86 7.93 5.20
N VAL A 88 -9.06 7.40 6.12
CA VAL A 88 -8.15 8.16 7.00
C VAL A 88 -6.71 7.67 6.90
N HIS A 89 -6.51 6.36 6.79
CA HIS A 89 -5.19 5.75 6.82
C HIS A 89 -4.74 5.49 5.38
N PRO A 90 -3.77 6.23 4.83
CA PRO A 90 -3.12 5.83 3.59
C PRO A 90 -2.43 4.49 3.81
N TYR A 91 -2.89 3.47 3.09
CA TYR A 91 -2.24 2.17 3.06
C TYR A 91 -2.21 1.61 1.65
N VAL A 92 -1.30 0.67 1.45
CA VAL A 92 -1.11 -0.09 0.21
C VAL A 92 -1.49 -1.54 0.47
N VAL A 93 -2.17 -2.15 -0.50
CA VAL A 93 -2.37 -3.60 -0.57
C VAL A 93 -1.14 -4.21 -1.23
N PHE A 94 -0.35 -4.96 -0.47
CA PHE A 94 0.95 -5.44 -0.92
C PHE A 94 1.18 -6.90 -0.54
N GLY A 95 1.65 -7.71 -1.49
CA GLY A 95 1.66 -9.16 -1.33
C GLY A 95 0.37 -9.81 -1.81
N ASN A 96 0.39 -11.14 -1.89
CA ASN A 96 -0.68 -11.97 -2.42
C ASN A 96 -0.69 -13.26 -1.59
N ASP A 97 -1.65 -13.39 -0.67
CA ASP A 97 -1.78 -14.54 0.22
C ASP A 97 -2.81 -15.54 -0.31
N GLY A 98 -2.52 -16.83 -0.15
CA GLY A 98 -3.42 -17.92 -0.54
C GLY A 98 -3.70 -18.08 -2.05
N THR A 99 -3.32 -17.15 -2.91
CA THR A 99 -3.53 -17.21 -4.37
C THR A 99 -2.35 -17.83 -5.13
N VAL A 100 -2.57 -18.24 -6.39
CA VAL A 100 -1.50 -18.73 -7.27
C VAL A 100 -1.33 -17.82 -8.48
N PRO A 101 -0.12 -17.26 -8.70
CA PRO A 101 1.02 -17.38 -7.79
C PRO A 101 0.78 -16.62 -6.45
N SER A 102 1.56 -16.91 -5.41
CA SER A 102 1.54 -16.18 -4.12
C SER A 102 2.81 -15.35 -3.95
N PHE A 103 2.75 -14.30 -3.13
CA PHE A 103 3.93 -13.49 -2.79
C PHE A 103 3.81 -12.97 -1.36
N ASP A 104 4.77 -13.34 -0.51
CA ASP A 104 4.83 -12.92 0.88
C ASP A 104 5.98 -11.91 1.08
N PRO A 105 5.68 -10.59 1.21
CA PRO A 105 6.70 -9.57 1.43
C PRO A 105 7.57 -9.79 2.68
N LYS A 106 7.07 -10.51 3.70
CA LYS A 106 7.82 -10.80 4.93
C LYS A 106 9.08 -11.61 4.66
N ARG A 107 9.06 -12.48 3.63
CA ARG A 107 10.22 -13.28 3.23
C ARG A 107 11.39 -12.43 2.72
N TYR A 108 11.11 -11.18 2.37
CA TYR A 108 12.07 -10.21 1.83
C TYR A 108 12.32 -9.05 2.81
N GLY A 109 11.93 -9.21 4.08
CA GLY A 109 12.25 -8.25 5.14
C GLY A 109 11.25 -7.10 5.31
N ILE A 110 10.19 -7.06 4.50
CA ILE A 110 9.10 -6.08 4.68
C ILE A 110 8.26 -6.50 5.90
N GLN A 111 8.04 -5.56 6.81
CA GLN A 111 7.28 -5.81 8.04
C GLN A 111 5.83 -5.33 7.89
N PRO A 112 4.83 -6.03 8.45
CA PRO A 112 3.47 -5.52 8.56
C PRO A 112 3.46 -4.09 9.10
N LEU A 113 2.62 -3.22 8.51
CA LEU A 113 2.51 -1.81 8.86
C LEU A 113 3.81 -0.97 8.68
N SER A 114 4.81 -1.51 7.98
CA SER A 114 5.96 -0.69 7.54
C SER A 114 5.51 0.46 6.65
N VAL A 115 6.16 1.60 6.79
CA VAL A 115 5.94 2.74 5.88
C VAL A 115 6.30 2.32 4.47
N MET A 116 5.48 2.75 3.52
CA MET A 116 5.70 2.61 2.09
C MET A 116 5.69 3.99 1.44
N ALA A 117 6.48 4.15 0.39
CA ALA A 117 6.47 5.33 -0.47
C ALA A 117 5.67 5.02 -1.75
N VAL A 118 4.77 5.92 -2.12
CA VAL A 118 4.00 5.83 -3.37
C VAL A 118 4.21 7.11 -4.17
N VAL A 119 4.72 6.97 -5.39
CA VAL A 119 4.83 8.08 -6.34
C VAL A 119 3.66 7.99 -7.31
N CYS A 120 2.79 9.00 -7.26
CA CYS A 120 1.53 9.05 -7.98
C CYS A 120 1.17 10.51 -8.25
N GLY A 121 0.47 10.83 -9.35
CA GLY A 121 -0.05 12.19 -9.58
C GLY A 121 0.99 13.32 -9.43
N ASN A 122 2.24 13.07 -9.83
CA ASN A 122 3.40 13.98 -9.70
C ASN A 122 3.77 14.36 -8.25
N GLN A 123 3.46 13.52 -7.27
CA GLN A 123 3.79 13.72 -5.86
C GLN A 123 4.25 12.41 -5.21
N LEU A 124 4.94 12.55 -4.07
CA LEU A 124 5.28 11.44 -3.19
C LEU A 124 4.30 11.44 -2.03
N VAL A 125 3.66 10.29 -1.79
CA VAL A 125 2.74 10.06 -0.68
C VAL A 125 3.28 8.90 0.16
N TYR A 126 3.29 9.07 1.48
CA TYR A 126 3.58 7.97 2.40
C TYR A 126 2.29 7.29 2.86
N GLY A 127 2.36 5.97 2.93
CA GLY A 127 1.34 5.13 3.55
C GLY A 127 2.00 4.02 4.36
N VAL A 128 1.23 3.03 4.76
CA VAL A 128 1.76 1.79 5.33
C VAL A 128 1.39 0.59 4.48
N TRP A 129 2.15 -0.50 4.58
CA TRP A 129 1.64 -1.80 4.15
C TRP A 129 0.50 -2.20 5.11
N GLY A 130 -0.74 -1.94 4.69
CA GLY A 130 -1.94 -2.10 5.52
C GLY A 130 -2.76 -3.34 5.19
N ASP A 131 -2.69 -3.80 3.94
CA ASP A 131 -3.44 -4.98 3.51
C ASP A 131 -2.65 -5.89 2.55
N THR A 132 -3.19 -7.07 2.27
CA THR A 132 -2.63 -8.08 1.37
C THR A 132 -3.75 -8.65 0.52
N ASN A 133 -3.51 -8.81 -0.79
CA ASN A 133 -4.50 -9.43 -1.66
C ASN A 133 -4.83 -10.86 -1.20
N GLY A 134 -6.13 -11.09 -1.00
CA GLY A 134 -6.69 -12.35 -0.50
C GLY A 134 -6.89 -13.42 -1.57
N ASN A 135 -7.46 -14.55 -1.16
CA ASN A 135 -7.71 -15.72 -2.02
C ASN A 135 -9.12 -15.75 -2.62
N ASP A 136 -9.50 -14.67 -3.28
CA ASP A 136 -10.83 -14.46 -3.85
C ASP A 136 -10.84 -14.29 -5.38
N GLY A 137 -9.68 -14.32 -6.02
CA GLY A 137 -9.62 -14.14 -7.46
C GLY A 137 -8.25 -14.32 -8.10
N THR A 138 -8.11 -13.68 -9.27
CA THR A 138 -6.83 -13.61 -9.96
C THR A 138 -5.88 -12.77 -9.12
N PRO A 139 -4.64 -13.20 -8.88
CA PRO A 139 -3.65 -12.39 -8.19
C PRO A 139 -3.48 -11.02 -8.86
N VAL A 140 -3.71 -9.95 -8.12
CA VAL A 140 -3.53 -8.56 -8.59
C VAL A 140 -2.51 -7.80 -7.75
N VAL A 141 -2.10 -6.65 -8.26
CA VAL A 141 -1.20 -5.68 -7.62
C VAL A 141 -1.63 -4.28 -8.03
N GLY A 142 -1.12 -3.25 -7.33
CA GLY A 142 -1.42 -1.86 -7.67
C GLY A 142 -2.74 -1.40 -7.07
N GLU A 143 -2.92 -1.61 -5.77
CA GLU A 143 -4.14 -1.25 -5.06
C GLU A 143 -3.78 -0.51 -3.75
N ALA A 144 -4.59 0.49 -3.40
CA ALA A 144 -4.36 1.32 -2.24
C ALA A 144 -5.66 1.85 -1.63
N SER A 145 -5.60 2.28 -0.38
CA SER A 145 -6.75 2.83 0.30
C SER A 145 -7.30 4.08 -0.38
N ILE A 146 -8.61 4.27 -0.33
CA ILE A 146 -9.25 5.44 -0.96
C ILE A 146 -8.67 6.78 -0.50
N SER A 147 -8.16 6.88 0.73
CA SER A 147 -7.48 8.10 1.22
C SER A 147 -6.15 8.38 0.52
N LEU A 148 -5.35 7.34 0.26
CA LEU A 148 -4.10 7.45 -0.50
C LEU A 148 -4.41 7.87 -1.95
N ALA A 149 -5.35 7.19 -2.61
CA ALA A 149 -5.74 7.53 -3.97
C ALA A 149 -6.35 8.94 -4.08
N THR A 150 -7.12 9.36 -3.07
CA THR A 150 -7.65 10.73 -2.99
C THR A 150 -6.52 11.76 -2.89
N ALA A 151 -5.44 11.46 -2.17
CA ALA A 151 -4.28 12.35 -2.12
C ALA A 151 -3.60 12.49 -3.49
N CYS A 152 -3.46 11.37 -4.22
CA CYS A 152 -2.86 11.35 -5.54
C CYS A 152 -3.69 12.07 -6.62
N TYR A 153 -5.00 11.81 -6.64
CA TYR A 153 -5.87 12.11 -7.80
C TYR A 153 -7.14 12.89 -7.45
N GLY A 154 -7.32 13.27 -6.19
CA GLY A 154 -8.49 14.02 -5.73
C GLY A 154 -9.75 13.16 -5.62
N LYS A 155 -10.91 13.82 -5.56
CA LYS A 155 -12.19 13.17 -5.25
C LYS A 155 -12.88 12.46 -6.43
N SER A 156 -12.25 12.39 -7.59
CA SER A 156 -12.79 11.66 -8.74
C SER A 156 -12.75 10.14 -8.55
N VAL A 157 -11.88 9.64 -7.66
CA VAL A 157 -11.79 8.21 -7.34
C VAL A 157 -12.92 7.75 -6.42
N ASN A 158 -13.35 6.50 -6.57
CA ASN A 158 -14.31 5.82 -5.70
C ASN A 158 -14.02 4.31 -5.65
N GLY A 159 -14.75 3.56 -4.85
CA GLY A 159 -14.50 2.13 -4.60
C GLY A 159 -14.47 1.22 -5.83
N ASN A 160 -14.95 1.67 -6.99
CA ASN A 160 -14.85 0.92 -8.26
C ASN A 160 -14.08 1.68 -9.36
N ALA A 161 -13.53 2.85 -9.05
CA ALA A 161 -12.86 3.69 -10.04
C ALA A 161 -11.64 4.35 -9.41
N GLY A 162 -10.49 3.73 -9.59
CA GLY A 162 -9.19 4.26 -9.21
C GLY A 162 -8.50 4.98 -10.36
N ARG A 163 -7.26 4.59 -10.63
CA ARG A 163 -6.43 5.07 -11.74
C ARG A 163 -6.07 3.90 -12.65
N ASP A 164 -6.53 3.93 -13.90
CA ASP A 164 -6.25 2.88 -14.89
C ASP A 164 -4.84 3.00 -15.51
N GLU A 165 -4.28 4.21 -15.52
CA GLU A 165 -2.96 4.43 -16.10
C GLU A 165 -1.84 3.82 -15.26
N ASN A 166 -0.90 3.19 -15.97
CA ASN A 166 0.30 2.55 -15.44
C ASN A 166 1.40 3.57 -15.08
N ASP A 167 1.09 4.48 -14.15
CA ASP A 167 1.94 5.61 -13.73
C ASP A 167 2.26 5.68 -12.23
N VAL A 168 2.03 4.59 -11.49
CA VAL A 168 2.18 4.53 -10.04
C VAL A 168 3.33 3.63 -9.59
N LEU A 169 4.29 4.22 -8.89
CA LEU A 169 5.39 3.47 -8.28
C LEU A 169 5.08 3.22 -6.80
N TYR A 170 5.13 1.96 -6.40
CA TYR A 170 5.00 1.52 -5.00
C TYR A 170 6.36 1.02 -4.52
N VAL A 171 6.84 1.53 -3.39
CA VAL A 171 8.12 1.13 -2.79
C VAL A 171 7.92 0.74 -1.32
N ALA A 172 8.23 -0.51 -0.99
CA ALA A 172 8.22 -1.04 0.36
C ALA A 172 9.64 -1.10 0.92
N PHE A 173 9.84 -0.48 2.08
CA PHE A 173 11.13 -0.43 2.75
C PHE A 173 11.31 -1.65 3.68
N PRO A 174 12.43 -2.39 3.59
CA PRO A 174 12.69 -3.51 4.48
C PRO A 174 13.18 -3.02 5.85
N GLY A 175 13.05 -3.88 6.85
CA GLY A 175 13.61 -3.67 8.18
C GLY A 175 12.58 -3.23 9.22
N VAL A 176 12.89 -3.54 10.48
CA VAL A 176 12.02 -3.21 11.63
C VAL A 176 11.92 -1.71 11.87
N ASP A 177 12.91 -0.95 11.44
CA ASP A 177 12.95 0.50 11.55
C ASP A 177 12.07 1.21 10.51
N ALA A 178 11.52 0.48 9.54
CA ALA A 178 10.46 0.98 8.66
C ALA A 178 9.08 0.96 9.33
N VAL A 179 8.92 0.30 10.48
CA VAL A 179 7.63 0.22 11.19
C VAL A 179 7.53 1.38 12.19
N PRO A 180 6.53 2.27 12.07
CA PRO A 180 6.35 3.37 13.03
C PRO A 180 5.98 2.83 14.43
N GLY A 181 5.36 1.64 14.49
CA GLY A 181 4.96 0.99 15.73
C GLY A 181 3.84 1.74 16.46
N ALA A 182 3.49 1.26 17.66
CA ALA A 182 2.33 1.75 18.41
C ALA A 182 2.34 3.27 18.71
N LYS A 183 3.53 3.89 18.77
CA LYS A 183 3.71 5.29 19.17
C LYS A 183 4.30 6.19 18.08
N GLY A 184 4.76 5.63 16.97
CA GLY A 184 5.38 6.41 15.89
C GLY A 184 4.41 6.88 14.81
N ALA A 185 3.14 6.47 14.87
CA ALA A 185 2.08 6.97 14.01
C ALA A 185 0.85 7.36 14.83
N LYS A 186 0.06 8.31 14.33
CA LYS A 186 -1.22 8.73 14.91
C LYS A 186 -2.35 7.81 14.47
N TRP A 187 -2.31 6.56 14.92
CA TRP A 187 -3.29 5.52 14.58
C TRP A 187 -4.76 5.90 14.85
N ASN A 188 -5.05 6.77 15.82
CA ASN A 188 -6.42 7.23 16.10
C ASN A 188 -6.77 8.59 15.50
N SER A 189 -5.97 9.06 14.55
CA SER A 189 -6.28 10.27 13.78
C SER A 189 -7.67 10.18 13.14
N GLN A 190 -8.27 11.34 12.90
CA GLN A 190 -9.60 11.44 12.29
C GLN A 190 -9.54 12.01 10.86
N SER A 191 -8.33 12.12 10.30
CA SER A 191 -8.14 12.64 8.94
C SER A 191 -6.85 12.11 8.31
N TYR A 192 -6.87 11.97 6.99
CA TYR A 192 -5.69 11.63 6.18
C TYR A 192 -4.48 12.48 6.53
N GLY A 193 -4.64 13.81 6.53
CA GLY A 193 -3.51 14.72 6.74
C GLY A 193 -2.87 14.57 8.13
N GLU A 194 -3.66 14.26 9.17
CA GLU A 194 -3.09 14.02 10.50
C GLU A 194 -2.32 12.70 10.57
N PHE A 195 -2.82 11.64 9.93
CA PHE A 195 -2.11 10.37 9.89
C PHE A 195 -0.82 10.47 9.08
N GLU A 196 -0.92 10.96 7.84
CA GLU A 196 0.21 11.02 6.90
C GLU A 196 1.35 11.88 7.48
N GLN A 197 1.01 13.07 8.02
CA GLN A 197 2.00 13.93 8.67
C GLN A 197 2.70 13.25 9.86
N SER A 198 2.02 12.32 10.55
CA SER A 198 2.63 11.59 11.67
C SER A 198 3.69 10.59 11.25
N ILE A 199 3.64 10.09 10.02
CA ILE A 199 4.62 9.13 9.47
C ILE A 199 5.62 9.77 8.51
N GLN A 200 5.38 11.01 8.08
CA GLN A 200 6.20 11.73 7.10
C GLN A 200 7.70 11.72 7.44
N ALA A 201 8.08 12.07 8.68
CA ALA A 201 9.49 12.11 9.08
C ALA A 201 10.19 10.73 9.00
N LEU A 202 9.44 9.65 9.23
CA LEU A 202 9.95 8.30 9.04
C LEU A 202 10.04 7.96 7.54
N GLY A 203 9.02 8.31 6.77
CA GLY A 203 9.01 8.17 5.31
C GLY A 203 10.21 8.86 4.65
N ASP A 204 10.45 10.13 4.97
CA ASP A 204 11.57 10.93 4.44
C ASP A 204 12.92 10.26 4.75
N LYS A 205 13.12 9.84 6.00
CA LYS A 205 14.33 9.11 6.40
C LYS A 205 14.53 7.79 5.64
N LEU A 206 13.44 7.11 5.27
CA LEU A 206 13.50 5.86 4.50
C LEU A 206 13.79 6.14 3.02
N ALA A 207 13.17 7.18 2.45
CA ALA A 207 13.38 7.62 1.08
C ALA A 207 14.83 8.09 0.83
N ASP A 208 15.48 8.71 1.83
CA ASP A 208 16.89 9.11 1.78
C ASP A 208 17.87 7.93 1.59
N ARG A 209 17.40 6.68 1.68
CA ARG A 209 18.21 5.45 1.48
C ARG A 209 18.28 5.00 0.01
N LEU A 210 17.44 5.58 -0.85
CA LEU A 210 17.28 5.18 -2.25
C LEU A 210 18.37 5.78 -3.17
#